data_AF-A0A7C3MG56-F1
#
_entry.id   AF-A0A7C3MG56-F1
#
_cell.length_a   1.000
_cell.length_b   1.000
_cell.length_c   1.000
_cell.angle_alpha   90.00
_cell.angle_beta   90.00
_cell.angle_gamma   90.00
#
_symmetry.space_group_name_H-M   'P 1'
#
loop_
_entity.id
_entity.type
_entity.pdbx_description
1 polymer ?
#
loop_
_entity_poly.entity_id
_entity_poly.type
_entity_poly.pdbx_seq_one_letter_code
_entity_poly.pdbx_strand_id
1 'polypeptide(L)'
;MKLNKEDALRWLEQAEHNLRVAENNSKAKFYSDTCFMADQTAQMALKAFIIYHKKRLIWEHSIQELLAISSQYDKDFEKFIEFGKILDRYYIPTRYPDALARPAVPYKTYTERDAKEALEFAREILKNVKEKIFSKTSD
;
A
#
# COMPACT_ATOMS: atom_id res chain seq x y z
N MET A 1 3.67 15.56 19.44
CA MET A 1 4.24 14.29 19.93
C MET A 1 5.35 13.87 18.98
N LYS A 2 6.57 13.60 19.47
CA LYS A 2 7.69 13.13 18.64
C LYS A 2 7.51 11.62 18.45
N LEU A 3 7.42 11.13 17.22
CA LEU A 3 7.22 9.71 16.96
C LEU A 3 8.52 8.93 17.19
N ASN A 4 8.41 7.65 17.54
CA ASN A 4 9.55 6.76 17.76
C ASN A 4 9.58 5.58 16.75
N LYS A 5 10.47 4.61 16.97
CA LYS A 5 10.56 3.40 16.12
C LYS A 5 9.33 2.50 16.28
N GLU A 6 8.78 2.38 17.48
CA GLU A 6 7.59 1.57 17.77
C GLU A 6 6.35 2.11 17.04
N ASP A 7 6.21 3.44 16.94
CA ASP A 7 5.16 4.06 16.14
C ASP A 7 5.24 3.59 14.69
N ALA A 8 6.43 3.63 14.06
CA ALA A 8 6.61 3.10 12.70
C ALA A 8 6.22 1.61 12.60
N LEU A 9 6.58 0.80 13.60
CA LEU A 9 6.26 -0.64 13.61
C LEU A 9 4.76 -0.91 13.74
N ARG A 10 3.99 -0.06 14.43
CA ARG A 10 2.53 -0.16 14.47
C ARG A 10 1.90 0.06 13.08
N TRP A 11 2.44 0.98 12.29
CA TRP A 11 2.00 1.17 10.90
C TRP A 11 2.35 -0.04 10.03
N LEU A 12 3.53 -0.62 10.24
CA LEU A 12 3.97 -1.82 9.52
C LEU A 12 3.09 -3.03 9.87
N GLU A 13 2.75 -3.23 11.14
CA GLU A 13 1.83 -4.27 11.60
C GLU A 13 0.46 -4.14 10.92
N GLN A 14 -0.07 -2.92 10.81
CA GLN A 14 -1.31 -2.67 10.08
C GLN A 14 -1.19 -3.01 8.59
N ALA A 15 -0.05 -2.69 7.95
CA ALA A 15 0.19 -3.03 6.55
C ALA A 15 0.17 -4.56 6.32
N GLU A 16 0.76 -5.33 7.22
CA GLU A 16 0.73 -6.80 7.19
C GLU A 16 -0.68 -7.35 7.40
N HIS A 17 -1.46 -6.78 8.32
CA HIS A 17 -2.86 -7.15 8.49
C HIS A 17 -3.67 -6.87 7.23
N ASN A 18 -3.49 -5.69 6.62
CA ASN A 18 -4.17 -5.31 5.38
C ASN A 18 -3.88 -6.31 4.25
N LEU A 19 -2.64 -6.80 4.15
CA LEU A 19 -2.28 -7.79 3.13
C LEU A 19 -3.02 -9.11 3.35
N ARG A 20 -3.11 -9.59 4.59
CA ARG A 20 -3.88 -10.80 4.93
C ARG A 20 -5.36 -10.66 4.59
N VAL A 21 -5.93 -9.48 4.84
CA VAL A 21 -7.33 -9.18 4.45
C VAL A 21 -7.48 -9.20 2.93
N ALA A 22 -6.57 -8.56 2.20
CA ALA A 22 -6.58 -8.57 0.73
C ALA A 22 -6.50 -9.99 0.16
N GLU A 23 -5.62 -10.84 0.70
CA GLU A 23 -5.50 -12.24 0.29
C GLU A 23 -6.78 -13.05 0.55
N ASN A 24 -7.45 -12.82 1.68
CA ASN A 24 -8.71 -13.48 2.00
C ASN A 24 -9.86 -13.00 1.09
N ASN A 25 -9.93 -11.70 0.82
CA ASN A 25 -10.89 -11.12 -0.13
C ASN A 25 -10.72 -11.72 -1.53
N SER A 26 -9.47 -11.90 -1.97
CA SER A 26 -9.17 -12.50 -3.27
C SER A 26 -9.68 -13.94 -3.37
N LYS A 27 -9.45 -14.76 -2.33
CA LYS A 27 -9.99 -16.12 -2.24
C LYS A 27 -11.52 -16.14 -2.25
N ALA A 28 -12.15 -15.15 -1.60
CA ALA A 28 -13.60 -14.97 -1.58
C ALA A 28 -14.16 -14.33 -2.88
N LYS A 29 -13.29 -14.01 -3.86
CA LYS A 29 -13.64 -13.34 -5.13
C LYS A 29 -14.20 -11.92 -4.95
N PHE A 30 -13.88 -11.27 -3.84
CA PHE A 30 -14.18 -9.86 -3.59
C PHE A 30 -13.08 -9.00 -4.18
N TYR A 31 -13.08 -8.87 -5.50
CA TYR A 31 -11.95 -8.28 -6.24
C TYR A 31 -11.81 -6.78 -6.01
N SER A 32 -12.90 -6.02 -5.90
CA SER A 32 -12.86 -4.59 -5.53
C SER A 32 -12.20 -4.39 -4.17
N ASP A 33 -12.61 -5.19 -3.18
CA ASP A 33 -12.10 -5.11 -1.81
C ASP A 33 -10.66 -5.60 -1.72
N THR A 34 -10.26 -6.55 -2.58
CA THR A 34 -8.86 -6.97 -2.71
C THR A 34 -8.00 -5.82 -3.21
N CYS A 35 -8.42 -5.13 -4.28
CA CYS A 35 -7.69 -4.01 -4.85
C CYS A 35 -7.58 -2.85 -3.85
N PHE A 36 -8.67 -2.54 -3.14
CA PHE A 36 -8.67 -1.52 -2.09
C PHE A 36 -7.69 -1.87 -0.96
N MET A 37 -7.74 -3.10 -0.46
CA MET A 37 -6.86 -3.50 0.65
C MET A 37 -5.40 -3.60 0.22
N ALA A 38 -5.11 -3.91 -1.05
CA ALA A 38 -3.76 -3.85 -1.60
C ALA A 38 -3.19 -2.41 -1.64
N ASP A 39 -3.99 -1.44 -2.06
CA ASP A 39 -3.65 -0.01 -1.95
C ASP A 39 -3.37 0.37 -0.48
N GLN A 40 -4.25 -0.01 0.45
CA GLN A 40 -4.05 0.26 1.87
C GLN A 40 -2.81 -0.43 2.46
N THR A 41 -2.46 -1.64 2.00
CA THR A 41 -1.21 -2.30 2.38
C THR A 41 0.01 -1.46 1.99
N ALA A 42 0.08 -1.02 0.73
CA ALA A 42 1.20 -0.23 0.24
C ALA A 42 1.29 1.14 0.94
N GLN A 43 0.16 1.84 1.10
CA GLN A 43 0.12 3.12 1.82
C GLN A 43 0.65 2.98 3.25
N MET A 44 0.15 1.99 4.02
CA MET A 44 0.58 1.80 5.41
C MET A 44 2.05 1.39 5.52
N ALA A 45 2.52 0.52 4.63
CA ALA A 45 3.92 0.10 4.59
C ALA A 45 4.88 1.28 4.32
N LEU A 46 4.58 2.09 3.30
CA LEU A 46 5.43 3.23 2.96
C LEU A 46 5.38 4.32 4.04
N LYS A 47 4.22 4.55 4.65
CA LYS A 47 4.10 5.44 5.81
C LYS A 47 4.94 4.94 6.98
N ALA A 48 4.95 3.63 7.25
CA ALA A 48 5.83 3.04 8.26
C ALA A 48 7.31 3.36 7.99
N PHE A 49 7.77 3.17 6.75
CA PHE A 49 9.14 3.49 6.35
C PHE A 49 9.48 4.98 6.52
N ILE A 50 8.59 5.87 6.06
CA ILE A 50 8.81 7.32 6.17
C ILE A 50 8.81 7.75 7.63
N ILE A 51 7.88 7.25 8.46
CA ILE A 51 7.83 7.55 9.90
C ILE A 51 9.09 7.02 10.59
N TYR A 52 9.58 5.84 10.20
CA TYR A 52 10.82 5.27 10.72
C TYR A 52 12.01 6.22 10.53
N HIS A 53 12.10 6.89 9.38
CA HIS A 53 13.18 7.83 9.06
C HIS A 53 12.94 9.28 9.55
N LYS A 54 11.76 9.86 9.29
CA LYS A 54 11.44 11.27 9.59
C LYS A 54 11.01 11.52 11.04
N LYS A 55 10.54 10.49 11.75
CA LYS A 55 9.92 10.61 13.08
C LYS A 55 8.75 11.61 13.12
N ARG A 56 7.99 11.71 12.02
CA ARG A 56 6.84 12.61 11.84
C ARG A 56 5.74 11.95 11.01
N LEU A 57 4.47 12.25 11.32
CA LEU A 57 3.32 11.83 10.52
C LEU A 57 3.34 12.45 9.12
N ILE A 58 2.81 11.70 8.16
CA ILE A 58 2.63 12.12 6.77
C ILE A 58 1.17 11.94 6.34
N TRP A 59 0.63 12.96 5.67
CA TRP A 59 -0.76 13.01 5.23
C TRP A 59 -0.95 12.59 3.77
N GLU A 60 0.15 12.35 3.05
CA GLU A 60 0.10 11.88 1.66
C GLU A 60 -0.62 10.53 1.56
N HIS A 61 -1.44 10.37 0.53
CA HIS A 61 -2.24 9.17 0.27
C HIS A 61 -1.87 8.51 -1.06
N SER A 62 -1.24 9.24 -1.98
CA SER A 62 -0.73 8.67 -3.22
C SER A 62 0.48 7.78 -2.94
N ILE A 63 0.41 6.54 -3.38
CA ILE A 63 1.47 5.55 -3.26
C ILE A 63 2.67 5.94 -4.12
N GLN A 64 2.47 6.47 -5.33
CA GLN A 64 3.60 6.96 -6.14
C GLN A 64 4.35 8.10 -5.42
N GLU A 65 3.65 9.01 -4.76
CA GLU A 65 4.28 10.10 -4.00
C GLU A 65 4.94 9.59 -2.72
N LEU A 66 4.30 8.65 -2.01
CA LEU A 66 4.92 7.98 -0.86
C LEU A 66 6.21 7.25 -1.27
N LEU A 67 6.24 6.60 -2.44
CA LEU A 67 7.43 5.97 -3.00
C LEU A 67 8.51 7.01 -3.36
N ALA A 68 8.13 8.12 -3.99
CA ALA A 68 9.03 9.22 -4.31
C ALA A 68 9.62 9.89 -3.06
N ILE A 69 8.86 9.96 -1.97
CA ILE A 69 9.35 10.43 -0.68
C ILE A 69 10.28 9.40 -0.05
N SER A 70 9.95 8.12 -0.16
CA SER A 70 10.77 7.01 0.36
C SER A 70 12.11 6.91 -0.38
N SER A 71 12.13 7.21 -1.68
CA SER A 71 13.35 7.20 -2.49
C SER A 71 14.36 8.29 -2.15
N GLN A 72 13.95 9.31 -1.39
CA GLN A 72 14.86 10.30 -0.80
C GLN A 72 15.74 9.69 0.31
N TYR A 73 15.31 8.57 0.91
CA TYR A 73 16.04 7.84 1.94
C TYR A 73 16.74 6.59 1.42
N ASP A 74 16.15 5.93 0.42
CA ASP A 74 16.71 4.75 -0.22
C ASP A 74 16.26 4.66 -1.67
N LYS A 75 17.21 4.83 -2.61
CA LYS A 75 16.94 4.86 -4.06
C LYS A 75 16.28 3.60 -4.61
N ASP A 76 16.36 2.47 -3.90
CA ASP A 76 15.72 1.22 -4.30
C ASP A 76 14.19 1.34 -4.42
N PHE A 77 13.56 2.33 -3.78
CA PHE A 77 12.12 2.58 -3.91
C PHE A 77 11.69 3.11 -5.30
N GLU A 78 12.60 3.66 -6.11
CA GLU A 78 12.27 4.19 -7.44
C GLU A 78 11.73 3.10 -8.38
N LYS A 79 12.14 1.84 -8.19
CA LYS A 79 11.70 0.71 -9.03
C LYS A 79 10.21 0.37 -8.89
N PHE A 80 9.55 0.84 -7.83
CA PHE A 80 8.15 0.55 -7.56
C PHE A 80 7.20 1.68 -7.98
N ILE A 81 7.70 2.79 -8.56
CA ILE A 81 6.87 3.96 -8.88
C ILE A 81 5.70 3.60 -9.80
N GLU A 82 5.93 2.74 -10.79
CA GLU A 82 4.86 2.27 -11.68
C GLU A 82 3.81 1.42 -10.94
N PHE A 83 4.21 0.67 -9.92
CA PHE A 83 3.26 -0.06 -9.06
C PHE A 83 2.37 0.91 -8.31
N GLY A 84 2.95 1.99 -7.76
CA GLY A 84 2.20 3.05 -7.08
C GLY A 84 1.15 3.71 -7.97
N LYS A 85 1.49 4.01 -9.23
CA LYS A 85 0.54 4.58 -10.21
C LYS A 85 -0.64 3.66 -10.52
N ILE A 86 -0.45 2.35 -10.44
CA ILE A 86 -1.53 1.38 -10.64
C ILE A 86 -2.38 1.29 -9.39
N LEU A 87 -1.75 1.14 -8.22
CA LEU A 87 -2.43 1.02 -6.94
C LEU A 87 -3.27 2.27 -6.58
N ASP A 88 -2.81 3.48 -6.91
CA ASP A 88 -3.54 4.73 -6.68
C ASP A 88 -4.94 4.74 -7.32
N ARG A 89 -5.14 3.97 -8.40
CA ARG A 89 -6.43 3.86 -9.10
C ARG A 89 -7.47 3.08 -8.30
N TYR A 90 -7.05 2.39 -7.24
CA TYR A 90 -7.92 1.55 -6.43
C TYR A 90 -8.42 2.26 -5.17
N TYR A 91 -7.88 3.41 -4.78
CA TYR A 91 -8.26 4.02 -3.51
C TYR A 91 -9.74 4.47 -3.45
N ILE A 92 -10.21 5.19 -4.48
CA ILE A 92 -11.58 5.73 -4.55
C ILE A 92 -12.53 4.84 -5.36
N PRO A 93 -12.22 4.44 -6.61
CA PRO A 93 -13.21 3.82 -7.49
C PRO A 93 -13.60 2.39 -7.11
N THR A 94 -12.87 1.73 -6.21
CA THR A 94 -13.24 0.43 -5.63
C THR A 94 -14.36 0.50 -4.60
N ARG A 95 -14.72 1.71 -4.13
CA ARG A 95 -15.68 1.91 -3.03
C ARG A 95 -16.91 2.70 -3.41
N TYR A 96 -16.75 3.66 -4.33
CA TYR A 96 -17.78 4.65 -4.62
C TYR A 96 -18.35 4.45 -6.03
N PRO A 97 -19.64 4.10 -6.19
CA PRO A 97 -20.26 3.95 -7.51
C PRO A 97 -20.22 5.22 -8.36
N ASP A 98 -20.25 6.41 -7.75
CA ASP A 98 -20.16 7.71 -8.41
C ASP A 98 -18.75 8.05 -8.91
N ALA A 99 -17.74 7.28 -8.52
CA ALA A 99 -16.40 7.35 -9.10
C ALA A 99 -16.25 6.49 -10.38
N LEU A 100 -17.32 5.82 -10.82
CA LEU A 100 -17.36 5.00 -12.01
C LEU A 100 -18.45 5.49 -12.97
N ALA A 101 -18.24 5.26 -14.27
CA ALA A 101 -19.27 5.55 -15.27
C ALA A 101 -20.50 4.65 -15.07
N ARG A 102 -21.70 5.24 -15.06
CA ARG A 102 -22.95 4.45 -15.03
C ARG A 102 -22.98 3.46 -16.21
N PRO A 103 -23.46 2.22 -16.02
CA PRO A 103 -24.15 1.68 -14.84
C PRO A 103 -23.24 0.90 -13.85
N ALA A 104 -21.92 1.13 -13.88
CA ALA A 104 -20.97 0.35 -13.11
C ALA A 104 -21.18 0.47 -11.59
N VAL A 105 -20.89 -0.62 -10.87
CA VAL A 105 -20.81 -0.66 -9.41
C VAL A 105 -19.51 -1.37 -9.01
N PRO A 106 -18.76 -0.89 -8.02
CA PRO A 106 -17.38 -1.33 -7.81
C PRO A 106 -17.21 -2.85 -7.66
N TYR A 107 -18.07 -3.51 -6.87
CA TYR A 107 -17.99 -4.96 -6.64
C TYR A 107 -18.19 -5.83 -7.88
N LYS A 108 -18.69 -5.26 -8.99
CA LYS A 108 -18.84 -5.93 -10.29
C LYS A 108 -17.81 -5.48 -11.33
N THR A 109 -17.05 -4.42 -11.06
CA THR A 109 -16.17 -3.77 -12.04
C THR A 109 -14.78 -4.40 -12.09
N TYR A 110 -14.24 -4.79 -10.94
CA TYR A 110 -12.89 -5.30 -10.83
C TYR A 110 -12.83 -6.81 -11.03
N THR A 111 -11.75 -7.27 -11.66
CA THR A 111 -11.56 -8.65 -12.08
C THR A 111 -10.56 -9.39 -11.18
N GLU A 112 -10.49 -10.71 -11.34
CA GLU A 112 -9.47 -11.52 -10.70
C GLU A 112 -8.05 -11.09 -11.10
N ARG A 113 -7.87 -10.63 -12.34
CA ARG A 113 -6.58 -10.14 -12.84
C ARG A 113 -6.15 -8.88 -12.10
N ASP A 114 -7.05 -7.91 -11.95
CA ASP A 114 -6.78 -6.66 -11.23
C ASP A 114 -6.40 -6.96 -9.77
N ALA A 115 -7.16 -7.84 -9.12
CA ALA A 115 -6.92 -8.27 -7.74
C ALA A 115 -5.57 -8.97 -7.57
N LYS A 116 -5.18 -9.85 -8.49
CA LYS A 116 -3.89 -10.55 -8.46
C LYS A 116 -2.72 -9.61 -8.65
N GLU A 117 -2.80 -8.71 -9.64
CA GLU A 117 -1.76 -7.72 -9.92
C GLU A 117 -1.60 -6.74 -8.74
N ALA A 118 -2.71 -6.24 -8.18
CA ALA A 118 -2.68 -5.36 -7.02
C ALA A 118 -2.03 -6.04 -5.80
N LEU A 119 -2.36 -7.31 -5.55
CA LEU A 119 -1.75 -8.10 -4.47
C LEU A 119 -0.25 -8.30 -4.66
N GLU A 120 0.19 -8.58 -5.88
CA GLU A 120 1.61 -8.74 -6.21
C GLU A 120 2.38 -7.45 -5.91
N PHE A 121 1.91 -6.32 -6.41
CA PHE A 121 2.53 -5.02 -6.19
C PHE A 121 2.58 -4.62 -4.72
N ALA A 122 1.48 -4.79 -3.99
CA ALA A 122 1.42 -4.49 -2.56
C ALA A 122 2.37 -5.39 -1.76
N ARG A 123 2.49 -6.67 -2.13
CA ARG A 123 3.40 -7.63 -1.49
C ARG A 123 4.86 -7.24 -1.70
N GLU A 124 5.25 -6.90 -2.92
CA GLU A 124 6.63 -6.49 -3.23
C GLU A 124 7.03 -5.21 -2.48
N ILE A 125 6.14 -4.21 -2.44
CA ILE A 125 6.37 -2.98 -1.67
C ILE A 125 6.51 -3.29 -0.17
N LEU A 126 5.59 -4.07 0.40
CA LEU A 126 5.64 -4.43 1.83
C LEU A 126 6.90 -5.21 2.17
N LYS A 127 7.27 -6.19 1.34
CA LYS A 127 8.49 -6.98 1.50
C LYS A 127 9.72 -6.08 1.53
N ASN A 128 9.84 -5.16 0.57
CA ASN A 128 10.97 -4.23 0.51
C ASN A 128 11.02 -3.32 1.74
N VAL A 129 9.88 -2.76 2.16
CA VAL A 129 9.81 -1.95 3.39
C VAL A 129 10.30 -2.73 4.60
N LYS A 130 9.86 -3.99 4.77
CA LYS A 130 10.32 -4.85 5.87
C LYS A 130 11.82 -5.06 5.84
N GLU A 131 12.38 -5.39 4.66
CA GLU A 131 13.82 -5.52 4.48
C GLU A 131 14.55 -4.22 4.89
N LYS A 132 14.11 -3.06 4.41
CA LYS A 132 14.79 -1.79 4.74
C LYS A 132 14.69 -1.40 6.23
N ILE A 133 13.60 -1.74 6.92
CA ILE A 133 13.42 -1.44 8.35
C ILE A 133 14.22 -2.42 9.24
N PHE A 134 14.26 -3.72 8.89
CA PHE A 134 14.87 -4.75 9.74
C PHE A 134 16.33 -5.07 9.38
N SER A 135 16.77 -4.88 8.13
CA SER A 135 18.16 -5.10 7.72
C SER A 135 19.13 -4.01 8.20
N LYS A 136 18.63 -2.83 8.60
CA LYS A 136 19.44 -1.75 9.22
C LYS A 136 19.62 -1.92 10.75
N THR A 137 19.52 -3.14 11.28
CA THR A 137 19.79 -3.42 12.71
C THR A 137 21.24 -3.87 12.95
N SER A 138 22.13 -3.62 11.98
CA SER A 138 23.55 -3.92 12.07
C SER A 138 24.35 -2.66 11.73
N ASP A 139 24.25 -1.64 12.58
CA ASP A 139 25.22 -0.54 12.74
C ASP A 139 25.18 -0.08 14.20
#